data_AF-A0A965K5M5-F1
#
_entry.id   AF-A0A965K5M5-F1
#
_cell.length_a   1.000
_cell.length_b   1.000
_cell.length_c   1.000
_cell.angle_alpha   90.00
_cell.angle_beta   90.00
_cell.angle_gamma   90.00
#
_symmetry.space_group_name_H-M   'P 1'
#
loop_
_entity.id
_entity.type
_entity.pdbx_description
1 polymer ?
#
loop_
_entity_poly.entity_id
_entity_poly.type
_entity_poly.pdbx_seq_one_letter_code
_entity_poly.pdbx_strand_id
1 'polypeptide(L)'
;YSVTGGVFYFGNRSPSLNGAYLFADYSSGWIKALREEGGRWSAETLLKDDFVTGFGVDPANGDVLFVSFSSGQVKRILQKSP
;
A
#
# COMPACT_ATOMS: atom_id res chain seq x y z
N TYR A 1 -13.71 7.86 -8.82
CA TYR A 1 -12.31 7.80 -8.39
C TYR A 1 -12.12 8.74 -7.22
N SER A 2 -11.92 8.20 -6.02
CA SER A 2 -11.74 8.97 -4.78
C SER A 2 -10.57 8.36 -4.02
N VAL A 3 -9.48 9.11 -3.84
CA VAL A 3 -8.30 8.61 -3.15
C VAL A 3 -8.67 8.35 -1.69
N THR A 4 -8.53 7.09 -1.27
CA THR A 4 -8.76 6.67 0.12
C THR A 4 -7.64 7.19 1.01
N GLY A 5 -6.43 7.31 0.45
CA GLY A 5 -5.22 7.67 1.16
C GLY A 5 -4.29 6.48 1.26
N GLY A 6 -3.41 6.52 2.25
CA GLY A 6 -2.30 5.60 2.34
C GLY A 6 -1.43 5.84 3.57
N VAL A 7 -0.35 5.07 3.67
CA VAL A 7 0.66 5.14 4.74
C VAL A 7 2.06 4.89 4.17
N PHE A 8 3.10 5.38 4.85
CA PHE A 8 4.48 5.01 4.52
C PHE A 8 4.81 3.61 5.03
N TYR A 9 5.58 2.85 4.24
CA TYR A 9 6.09 1.54 4.65
C TYR A 9 7.46 1.67 5.32
N PHE A 10 7.58 1.10 6.53
CA PHE A 10 8.83 0.94 7.27
C PHE A 10 8.93 -0.44 7.93
N GLY A 11 8.29 -1.45 7.34
CA GLY A 11 8.26 -2.80 7.86
C GLY A 11 9.54 -3.58 7.56
N ASN A 12 9.79 -4.62 8.37
CA ASN A 12 11.03 -5.39 8.28
C ASN A 12 10.97 -6.52 7.25
N ARG A 13 9.78 -6.90 6.77
CA ARG A 13 9.58 -8.09 5.93
C ARG A 13 9.58 -7.82 4.42
N SER A 14 9.42 -6.57 4.01
CA SER A 14 9.55 -6.15 2.61
C SER A 14 10.48 -4.93 2.49
N PRO A 15 11.80 -5.09 2.69
CA PRO A 15 12.75 -3.97 2.68
C PRO A 15 12.75 -3.18 1.38
N SER A 16 12.37 -3.79 0.25
CA SER A 16 12.20 -3.10 -1.03
C SER A 16 11.18 -1.98 -0.96
N LEU A 17 10.17 -2.07 -0.07
CA LEU A 17 9.11 -1.07 0.11
C LEU A 17 9.52 0.08 1.04
N ASN A 18 10.65 0.01 1.73
CA ASN A 18 11.02 1.03 2.71
C ASN A 18 11.00 2.44 2.10
N GLY A 19 10.33 3.35 2.82
CA GLY A 19 10.15 4.75 2.40
C GLY A 19 9.11 5.00 1.31
N ALA A 20 8.49 3.96 0.74
CA ALA A 20 7.38 4.16 -0.20
C ALA A 20 6.10 4.58 0.53
N TYR A 21 5.35 5.50 -0.08
CA TYR A 21 3.97 5.79 0.31
C TYR A 21 3.03 4.82 -0.42
N LEU A 22 2.43 3.91 0.35
CA LEU A 22 1.48 2.91 -0.13
C LEU A 22 0.07 3.49 -0.09
N PHE A 23 -0.58 3.59 -1.25
CA PHE A 23 -1.88 4.24 -1.35
C PHE A 23 -2.79 3.59 -2.39
N ALA A 24 -4.08 3.85 -2.23
CA ALA A 24 -5.11 3.41 -3.17
C ALA A 24 -6.20 4.47 -3.29
N ASP A 25 -7.04 4.28 -4.29
CA ASP A 25 -8.34 4.93 -4.37
C ASP A 25 -9.46 3.90 -4.28
N TYR A 26 -10.66 4.35 -3.92
CA TYR A 26 -11.79 3.48 -3.63
C TYR A 26 -12.28 2.68 -4.85
N SER A 27 -12.08 3.15 -6.09
CA SER A 27 -12.77 2.58 -7.27
C SER A 27 -11.86 2.05 -8.39
N SER A 28 -10.58 2.41 -8.42
CA SER A 28 -9.68 2.03 -9.53
C SER A 28 -9.07 0.63 -9.39
N GLY A 29 -9.19 0.02 -8.22
CA GLY A 29 -8.73 -1.35 -8.01
C GLY A 29 -7.21 -1.53 -7.96
N TRP A 30 -6.42 -0.46 -7.89
CA TRP A 30 -4.96 -0.55 -7.72
C TRP A 30 -4.54 -0.11 -6.32
N ILE A 31 -3.49 -0.75 -5.82
CA ILE A 31 -2.69 -0.28 -4.69
C ILE A 31 -1.28 -0.03 -5.23
N LYS A 32 -0.77 1.19 -5.01
CA LYS A 32 0.51 1.64 -5.56
C LYS A 32 1.50 2.00 -4.46
N ALA A 33 2.79 1.82 -4.75
CA ALA A 33 3.89 2.44 -4.02
C ALA A 33 4.33 3.69 -4.77
N LEU A 34 4.27 4.83 -4.10
CA LEU A 34 4.73 6.13 -4.57
C LEU A 34 6.09 6.45 -3.95
N ARG A 35 7.05 6.84 -4.79
CA ARG A 35 8.40 7.25 -4.38
C ARG A 35 8.79 8.57 -4.98
N GLU A 36 9.69 9.26 -4.30
CA GLU A 36 10.29 10.51 -4.73
C GLU A 36 11.78 10.29 -4.96
N GLU A 37 12.26 10.66 -6.15
CA GLU A 37 13.67 10.61 -6.52
C GLU A 37 14.05 11.88 -7.29
N GLY A 38 14.89 12.74 -6.70
CA GLY A 38 15.45 13.92 -7.37
C GLY A 38 14.40 14.97 -7.80
N GLY A 39 13.39 15.18 -6.97
CA GLY A 39 12.22 16.02 -7.20
C GLY A 39 11.12 15.38 -8.05
N ARG A 40 11.25 14.10 -8.43
CA ARG A 40 10.31 13.41 -9.33
C ARG A 40 9.59 12.31 -8.60
N TRP A 41 8.26 12.35 -8.69
CA TRP A 41 7.40 11.33 -8.13
C TRP A 41 7.09 10.23 -9.15
N SER A 42 7.27 8.97 -8.76
CA SER A 42 6.95 7.79 -9.57
C SER A 42 6.11 6.80 -8.76
N ALA A 43 5.15 6.13 -9.42
CA ALA A 43 4.26 5.19 -8.76
C ALA A 43 4.26 3.83 -9.48
N GLU A 44 4.49 2.77 -8.72
CA GLU A 44 4.41 1.38 -9.19
C GLU A 44 3.16 0.70 -8.64
N THR A 45 2.44 -0.06 -9.47
CA THR A 45 1.30 -0.88 -9.00
C THR A 45 1.84 -2.14 -8.35
N LEU A 46 1.54 -2.31 -7.06
CA LEU A 46 1.98 -3.48 -6.30
C LEU A 46 1.02 -4.65 -6.43
N LEU A 47 -0.27 -4.37 -6.28
CA LEU A 47 -1.34 -5.35 -6.37
C LEU A 47 -2.66 -4.67 -6.72
N LYS A 48 -3.69 -5.49 -6.93
CA LYS A 48 -5.04 -5.04 -7.23
C LYS A 48 -6.04 -5.57 -6.20
N ASP A 49 -6.92 -4.69 -5.74
CA ASP A 49 -8.06 -5.00 -4.88
C ASP A 49 -9.06 -3.85 -4.99
N ASP A 50 -10.34 -4.17 -5.18
CA ASP A 50 -11.40 -3.17 -5.34
C ASP A 50 -11.97 -2.72 -3.99
N PHE A 51 -12.41 -1.47 -3.94
CA PHE A 51 -13.07 -0.89 -2.77
C PHE A 51 -12.17 -0.89 -1.52
N VAL A 52 -10.93 -0.41 -1.67
CA VAL A 52 -10.02 -0.19 -0.54
C VAL A 52 -10.49 1.01 0.28
N THR A 53 -10.83 0.80 1.55
CA THR A 53 -11.44 1.82 2.41
C THR A 53 -10.52 2.35 3.51
N GLY A 54 -9.37 1.72 3.73
CA GLY A 54 -8.42 2.21 4.73
C GLY A 54 -7.13 1.41 4.77
N PHE A 55 -6.14 1.97 5.46
CA PHE A 55 -4.82 1.39 5.70
C PHE A 55 -4.48 1.42 7.18
N GLY A 56 -3.62 0.51 7.60
CA GLY A 56 -3.05 0.49 8.95
C GLY A 56 -1.64 -0.11 8.93
N VAL A 57 -0.90 0.11 10.00
CA VAL A 57 0.44 -0.47 10.18
C VAL A 57 0.38 -1.46 11.34
N ASP A 58 0.88 -2.67 11.11
CA ASP A 58 1.02 -3.70 12.15
C ASP A 58 2.13 -3.27 13.12
N PRO A 59 1.81 -2.93 14.39
CA PRO A 59 2.80 -2.39 15.32
C PRO A 59 3.88 -3.39 15.72
N ALA A 60 3.67 -4.70 15.49
CA ALA A 60 4.64 -5.73 15.85
C ALA A 60 5.81 -5.84 14.86
N ASN A 61 5.60 -5.46 13.59
CA ASN A 61 6.59 -5.68 12.52
C ASN A 61 6.68 -4.56 11.47
N GLY A 62 5.79 -3.57 11.51
CA GLY A 62 5.74 -2.44 10.59
C GLY A 62 5.12 -2.74 9.22
N ASP A 63 4.54 -3.92 9.01
CA ASP A 63 3.88 -4.23 7.74
C ASP A 63 2.60 -3.43 7.57
N VAL A 64 2.30 -3.12 6.31
CA VAL A 64 1.08 -2.40 5.96
C VAL A 64 -0.07 -3.38 5.72
N LEU A 65 -1.19 -3.07 6.37
CA LEU A 65 -2.48 -3.71 6.24
C LEU A 65 -3.42 -2.78 5.48
N PHE A 66 -4.40 -3.34 4.77
CA PHE A 66 -5.48 -2.58 4.15
C PHE A 66 -6.83 -3.27 4.33
N VAL A 67 -7.90 -2.48 4.30
CA VAL A 67 -9.29 -2.97 4.38
C VAL A 67 -9.85 -3.11 2.97
N SER A 68 -10.19 -4.34 2.59
CA SER A 68 -10.86 -4.66 1.32
C SER A 68 -12.36 -4.79 1.57
N PHE A 69 -13.13 -3.80 1.11
CA PHE A 69 -14.59 -3.86 1.24
C PHE A 69 -15.21 -4.92 0.33
N SER A 70 -14.59 -5.19 -0.83
CA SER A 70 -15.04 -6.23 -1.77
C SER A 70 -15.05 -7.64 -1.14
N SER A 71 -14.05 -7.94 -0.30
CA SER A 71 -13.91 -9.26 0.35
C SER A 71 -14.30 -9.28 1.83
N GLY A 72 -14.52 -8.12 2.45
CA GLY A 72 -14.79 -8.01 3.89
C GLY A 72 -13.59 -8.38 4.77
N GLN A 73 -12.36 -8.19 4.27
CA GLN A 73 -11.13 -8.64 4.91
C GLN A 73 -10.16 -7.50 5.20
N VAL A 74 -9.38 -7.67 6.27
CA VAL A 74 -8.11 -6.96 6.44
C VAL A 74 -7.00 -7.81 5.83
N LYS A 75 -6.30 -7.27 4.84
CA LYS A 75 -5.25 -7.97 4.09
C LYS A 75 -3.90 -7.31 4.37
N ARG A 76 -2.82 -8.09 4.25
CA ARG A 76 -1.44 -7.63 4.46
C ARG A 76 -0.71 -7.50 3.13
N ILE A 77 0.02 -6.41 2.96
CA ILE A 77 0.92 -6.20 1.82
C ILE A 77 2.28 -6.79 2.16
N LEU A 78 2.70 -7.78 1.38
CA LEU A 78 4.05 -8.34 1.43
C LEU A 78 4.61 -8.38 0.02
N GLN A 79 5.72 -7.69 -0.20
CA GLN A 79 6.52 -7.85 -1.40
C GLN A 79 7.64 -8.84 -1.10
N LYS A 80 7.70 -9.92 -1.88
CA LYS A 80 8.87 -10.79 -1.91
C LYS A 80 9.89 -10.16 -2.85
N SER A 81 11.15 -10.16 -2.44
CA SER A 81 12.24 -9.89 -3.38
C SER A 81 12.16 -10.93 -4.51
N PRO A 82 12.44 -10.54 -5.77
CA PRO A 82 12.54 -11.49 -6.87
C PRO A 82 13.57 -12.59 -6.59
#